data_AF-A0A8E6S0M3-F1
#
_entry.id   AF-A0A8E6S0M3-F1
#
_cell.length_a   1.000
_cell.length_b   1.000
_cell.length_c   1.000
_cell.angle_alpha   90.00
_cell.angle_beta   90.00
_cell.angle_gamma   90.00
#
_symmetry.space_group_name_H-M   'P 1'
#
loop_
_entity.id
_entity.type
_entity.pdbx_description
1 polymer ?
#
loop_
_entity_poly.entity_id
_entity_poly.type
_entity_poly.pdbx_seq_one_letter_code
_entity_poly.pdbx_strand_id
1 'polypeptide(L)'
;MKTENIIFLFWAVIFILILCQLFYFGPKKRRYLNTYTEVLDGDVLSYECQNTGVVIDTKKHTVRIFNTDKDSTFKYDNIREINYTLSEAGKIYSTGNNLNSMIKSAGANSNEQMLANQRSGIFILTDDIKNPSWKINLPMKNKTSSTNQEICDRWLLIFNKYVL
;
A
#
# COMPACT_ATOMS: atom_id res chain seq x y z
N MET A 1 13.31 -11.53 -52.74
CA MET A 1 12.81 -12.13 -51.47
C MET A 1 11.43 -12.71 -51.74
N LYS A 2 11.18 -13.98 -51.45
CA LYS A 2 9.88 -14.62 -51.73
C LYS A 2 8.80 -13.97 -50.87
N THR A 3 7.59 -13.83 -51.40
CA THR A 3 6.43 -13.19 -50.73
C THR A 3 6.13 -13.84 -49.37
N GLU A 4 6.36 -15.13 -49.26
CA GLU A 4 6.25 -15.93 -48.03
C GLU A 4 7.17 -15.43 -46.91
N ASN A 5 8.40 -15.02 -47.24
CA ASN A 5 9.36 -14.50 -46.27
C ASN A 5 8.95 -13.13 -45.75
N ILE A 6 8.30 -12.30 -46.57
CA ILE A 6 7.77 -10.99 -46.16
C ILE A 6 6.61 -11.17 -45.18
N ILE A 7 5.71 -12.10 -45.47
CA ILE A 7 4.56 -12.42 -44.61
C ILE A 7 5.05 -12.95 -43.26
N PHE A 8 6.03 -13.86 -43.25
CA PHE A 8 6.58 -14.39 -42.01
C PHE A 8 7.25 -13.31 -41.15
N LEU A 9 8.00 -12.40 -41.76
CA LEU A 9 8.67 -11.29 -41.07
C LEU A 9 7.65 -10.32 -40.45
N PHE A 10 6.55 -10.07 -41.16
CA PHE A 10 5.45 -9.25 -40.65
C PHE A 10 4.76 -9.88 -39.43
N TRP A 11 4.48 -11.19 -39.48
CA TRP A 11 3.92 -11.93 -38.34
C TRP A 11 4.89 -11.98 -37.15
N ALA A 12 6.19 -12.13 -37.39
CA ALA A 12 7.21 -12.11 -36.33
C ALA A 12 7.25 -10.75 -35.61
N VAL A 13 7.16 -9.64 -36.35
CA VAL A 13 7.12 -8.29 -35.76
C VAL A 13 5.85 -8.09 -34.94
N ILE A 14 4.67 -8.52 -35.43
CA ILE A 14 3.42 -8.44 -34.67
C ILE A 14 3.51 -9.27 -33.38
N PHE A 15 4.06 -10.48 -33.44
CA PHE A 15 4.23 -11.34 -32.28
C PHE A 15 5.16 -10.71 -31.24
N ILE A 16 6.27 -10.09 -31.66
CA ILE A 16 7.18 -9.34 -30.78
C ILE A 16 6.45 -8.16 -30.13
N LEU A 17 5.62 -7.41 -30.89
CA LEU A 17 4.85 -6.29 -30.35
C LEU A 17 3.83 -6.76 -29.29
N ILE A 18 3.16 -7.89 -29.51
CA ILE A 18 2.23 -8.50 -28.55
C ILE A 18 2.98 -8.95 -27.28
N LEU A 19 4.13 -9.62 -27.42
CA LEU A 19 4.98 -10.01 -26.28
C LEU A 19 5.49 -8.78 -25.52
N CYS A 20 5.91 -7.72 -26.21
CA CYS A 20 6.29 -6.46 -25.56
C CYS A 20 5.12 -5.85 -24.78
N GLN A 21 3.89 -5.88 -25.30
CA GLN A 21 2.72 -5.41 -24.53
C GLN A 21 2.44 -6.28 -23.30
N LEU A 22 2.56 -7.61 -23.42
CA LEU A 22 2.30 -8.53 -22.31
C LEU A 22 3.36 -8.45 -21.20
N PHE A 23 4.63 -8.28 -21.55
CA PHE A 23 5.75 -8.32 -20.61
C PHE A 23 6.25 -6.94 -20.16
N TYR A 24 6.27 -5.91 -21.02
CA TYR A 24 6.75 -4.58 -20.66
C TYR A 24 5.64 -3.64 -20.18
N PHE A 25 4.44 -3.71 -20.77
CA PHE A 25 3.29 -2.92 -20.33
C PHE A 25 2.50 -3.66 -19.25
N GLY A 26 3.18 -4.01 -18.16
CA GLY A 26 2.55 -4.25 -16.87
C GLY A 26 2.52 -2.98 -16.01
N PRO A 27 1.73 -1.92 -16.31
CA PRO A 27 1.66 -0.73 -15.48
C PRO A 27 0.98 -0.98 -14.13
N LYS A 28 0.47 -2.20 -13.90
CA LYS A 28 -0.33 -2.55 -12.72
C LYS A 28 0.45 -2.35 -11.41
N LYS A 29 1.74 -2.73 -11.33
CA LYS A 29 2.47 -2.67 -10.04
C LYS A 29 2.73 -1.24 -9.52
N ARG A 30 2.86 -0.22 -10.39
CA ARG A 30 3.13 1.16 -9.94
C ARG A 30 1.89 1.94 -9.51
N ARG A 31 0.69 1.58 -9.99
CA ARG A 31 -0.55 2.29 -9.62
C ARG A 31 -1.05 1.95 -8.21
N TYR A 32 -0.74 0.74 -7.72
CA TYR A 32 -1.20 0.25 -6.41
C TYR A 32 -0.48 0.87 -5.20
N LEU A 33 0.69 1.49 -5.39
CA LEU A 33 1.43 2.14 -4.30
C LEU A 33 0.90 3.54 -3.93
N ASN A 34 -0.04 4.07 -4.72
CA ASN A 34 -0.51 5.47 -4.64
C ASN A 34 -1.97 5.62 -4.19
N THR A 35 -2.66 4.54 -3.81
CA THR A 35 -4.06 4.62 -3.38
C THR A 35 -4.13 4.90 -1.88
N TYR A 36 -4.79 6.01 -1.54
CA TYR A 36 -5.11 6.42 -0.19
C TYR A 36 -6.49 7.10 -0.20
N THR A 37 -7.39 6.62 0.64
CA THR A 37 -8.74 7.16 0.82
C THR A 37 -9.08 7.15 2.30
N GLU A 38 -9.65 8.24 2.80
CA GLU A 38 -10.10 8.36 4.18
C GLU A 38 -11.47 9.03 4.21
N VAL A 39 -12.38 8.46 5.00
CA VAL A 39 -13.72 8.99 5.25
C VAL A 39 -13.91 9.07 6.76
N LEU A 40 -14.08 10.28 7.27
CA LEU A 40 -14.20 10.57 8.70
C LEU A 40 -15.57 11.16 9.07
N ASP A 41 -16.53 11.06 8.17
CA ASP A 41 -17.85 11.69 8.29
C ASP A 41 -18.96 10.64 8.30
N GLY A 42 -20.02 10.92 9.06
CA GLY A 42 -21.17 10.04 9.24
C GLY A 42 -20.92 8.83 10.15
N ASP A 43 -21.76 7.81 9.98
CA ASP A 43 -21.75 6.60 10.81
C ASP A 43 -20.77 5.52 10.33
N VAL A 44 -20.13 5.75 9.18
CA VAL A 44 -19.18 4.81 8.57
C VAL A 44 -17.86 5.52 8.37
N LEU A 45 -16.91 5.21 9.24
CA LEU A 45 -15.56 5.75 9.16
C LEU A 45 -14.70 4.73 8.41
N SER A 46 -13.90 5.17 7.44
CA SER A 46 -13.04 4.25 6.70
C SER A 46 -11.67 4.83 6.38
N TYR A 47 -10.70 3.93 6.34
CA TYR A 47 -9.36 4.18 5.87
C TYR A 47 -8.93 3.05 4.98
N GLU A 48 -8.44 3.40 3.78
CA GLU A 48 -7.88 2.46 2.85
C GLU A 48 -6.56 3.01 2.29
N CYS A 49 -5.53 2.18 2.31
CA CYS A 49 -4.24 2.48 1.72
C CYS A 49 -3.65 1.22 1.10
N GLN A 50 -3.29 1.27 -0.18
CA GLN A 50 -2.63 0.17 -0.90
C GLN A 50 -3.32 -1.20 -0.70
N ASN A 51 -4.66 -1.23 -0.87
CA ASN A 51 -5.50 -2.44 -0.72
C ASN A 51 -5.51 -3.07 0.68
N THR A 52 -5.11 -2.29 1.68
CA THR A 52 -5.30 -2.62 3.08
C THR A 52 -6.17 -1.55 3.71
N GLY A 53 -7.07 -1.92 4.60
CA GLY A 53 -7.94 -0.92 5.17
C GLY A 53 -8.80 -1.41 6.32
N VAL A 54 -9.51 -0.46 6.87
CA VAL A 54 -10.43 -0.62 7.98
C VAL A 54 -11.68 0.20 7.73
N VAL A 55 -12.83 -0.39 8.05
CA VAL A 55 -14.14 0.28 8.01
C VAL A 55 -14.82 0.04 9.34
N ILE A 56 -15.16 1.13 10.03
CA ILE A 56 -15.89 1.13 11.30
C ILE A 56 -17.32 1.57 11.00
N ASP A 57 -18.29 0.68 11.23
CA ASP A 57 -19.71 0.99 11.18
C ASP A 57 -20.21 1.20 12.63
N THR A 58 -20.43 2.45 13.01
CA THR A 58 -20.82 2.84 14.39
C THR A 58 -22.25 2.48 14.72
N LYS A 59 -23.11 2.30 13.70
CA LYS A 59 -24.50 1.84 13.90
C LYS A 59 -24.54 0.35 14.17
N LYS A 60 -23.81 -0.44 13.38
CA LYS A 60 -23.78 -1.90 13.50
C LYS A 60 -22.81 -2.42 14.57
N HIS A 61 -21.96 -1.55 15.12
CA HIS A 61 -20.91 -1.91 16.06
C HIS A 61 -19.97 -2.99 15.50
N THR A 62 -19.55 -2.78 14.25
CA THR A 62 -18.66 -3.71 13.54
C THR A 62 -17.45 -3.00 12.94
N VAL A 63 -16.32 -3.70 12.94
CA VAL A 63 -15.09 -3.31 12.26
C VAL A 63 -14.79 -4.33 11.15
N ARG A 64 -14.82 -3.90 9.90
CA ARG A 64 -14.29 -4.68 8.78
C ARG A 64 -12.82 -4.33 8.59
N ILE A 65 -11.97 -5.34 8.55
CA ILE A 65 -10.53 -5.20 8.34
C ILE A 65 -10.17 -6.06 7.13
N PHE A 66 -9.41 -5.49 6.20
CA PHE A 66 -9.04 -6.17 4.96
C PHE A 66 -7.62 -5.86 4.54
N ASN A 67 -7.02 -6.81 3.83
CA ASN A 67 -5.80 -6.67 3.07
C ASN A 67 -5.92 -7.46 1.75
N THR A 68 -4.83 -7.58 1.00
CA THR A 68 -4.82 -8.31 -0.28
C THR A 68 -5.25 -9.77 -0.19
N ASP A 69 -5.05 -10.41 0.97
CA ASP A 69 -5.20 -11.86 1.14
C ASP A 69 -6.45 -12.24 1.94
N LYS A 70 -6.89 -11.38 2.85
CA LYS A 70 -7.96 -11.64 3.81
C LYS A 70 -8.87 -10.43 4.00
N ASP A 71 -10.14 -10.71 4.25
CA ASP A 71 -11.21 -9.74 4.51
C ASP A 71 -12.12 -10.33 5.59
N SER A 72 -12.31 -9.60 6.69
CA SER A 72 -13.08 -10.10 7.82
C SER A 72 -13.79 -8.96 8.54
N THR A 73 -14.98 -9.26 9.06
CA THR A 73 -15.78 -8.31 9.85
C THR A 73 -15.91 -8.83 11.26
N PHE A 74 -15.57 -7.98 12.22
CA PHE A 74 -15.53 -8.26 13.65
C PHE A 74 -16.55 -7.40 14.37
N LYS A 75 -17.09 -7.88 15.49
CA LYS A 75 -17.76 -7.00 16.45
C LYS A 75 -16.70 -6.25 17.26
N TYR A 76 -17.10 -5.15 17.91
CA TYR A 76 -16.18 -4.36 18.72
C TYR A 76 -15.52 -5.20 19.84
N ASP A 77 -16.28 -6.06 20.51
CA ASP A 77 -15.77 -6.96 21.56
C ASP A 77 -14.67 -7.93 21.10
N ASN A 78 -14.54 -8.15 19.78
CA ASN A 78 -13.53 -9.00 19.18
C ASN A 78 -12.22 -8.24 18.89
N ILE A 79 -12.23 -6.91 18.96
CA ILE A 79 -11.04 -6.07 18.82
C ILE A 79 -10.35 -5.97 20.18
N ARG A 80 -9.04 -6.25 20.21
CA ARG A 80 -8.25 -6.31 21.45
C ARG A 80 -7.35 -5.11 21.62
N GLU A 81 -6.71 -4.70 20.53
CA GLU A 81 -5.72 -3.64 20.58
C GLU A 81 -5.62 -2.97 19.20
N ILE A 82 -5.31 -1.68 19.22
CA ILE A 82 -4.77 -0.97 18.07
C ILE A 82 -3.47 -0.28 18.49
N ASN A 83 -2.45 -0.40 17.65
CA ASN A 83 -1.21 0.34 17.78
C ASN A 83 -0.66 0.67 16.39
N TYR A 84 0.48 1.34 16.33
CA TYR A 84 1.14 1.64 15.06
C TYR A 84 2.65 1.62 15.21
N THR A 85 3.34 1.45 14.08
CA THR A 85 4.80 1.60 13.99
C THR A 85 5.11 2.52 12.82
N LEU A 86 6.04 3.45 13.04
CA LEU A 86 6.64 4.27 11.99
C LEU A 86 8.14 3.97 11.93
N SER A 87 8.59 3.49 10.77
CA SER A 87 10.01 3.32 10.48
C SER A 87 10.48 4.47 9.61
N GLU A 88 11.68 4.97 9.89
CA GLU A 88 12.36 5.90 9.01
C GLU A 88 13.20 5.17 7.96
N ALA A 89 13.43 5.82 6.82
CA ALA A 89 14.40 5.35 5.84
C ALA A 89 15.78 5.39 6.51
N GLY A 90 16.47 4.26 6.58
CA GLY A 90 17.70 4.13 7.36
C GLY A 90 18.85 4.95 6.77
N LYS A 91 19.69 4.33 5.95
CA LYS A 91 20.85 5.01 5.36
C LYS A 91 20.41 5.89 4.20
N ILE A 92 20.78 7.17 4.24
CA ILE A 92 20.70 8.06 3.07
C ILE A 92 22.00 7.87 2.27
N TYR A 93 21.88 7.35 1.06
CA TYR A 93 22.97 7.23 0.12
C TYR A 93 23.15 8.59 -0.58
N SER A 94 24.32 9.18 -0.41
CA SER A 94 24.80 10.34 -1.16
C SER A 94 26.17 9.99 -1.72
N THR A 95 26.20 9.56 -2.98
CA THR A 95 27.43 9.15 -3.63
C THR A 95 27.72 10.18 -4.72
N GLY A 96 28.76 11.00 -4.53
CA GLY A 96 29.41 11.83 -5.56
C GLY A 96 28.56 12.90 -6.28
N ASN A 97 29.26 13.78 -7.01
CA ASN A 97 28.66 14.94 -7.69
C ASN A 97 28.39 14.70 -9.19
N ASN A 98 28.34 13.44 -9.64
CA ASN A 98 28.09 13.10 -11.05
C ASN A 98 26.72 12.45 -11.25
N LEU A 99 26.14 12.62 -12.46
CA LEU A 99 24.77 12.20 -12.78
C LEU A 99 24.52 10.69 -12.53
N ASN A 100 25.45 9.82 -12.93
CA ASN A 100 25.31 8.38 -12.74
C ASN A 100 25.25 8.00 -11.26
N SER A 101 26.02 8.71 -10.44
CA SER A 101 26.07 8.49 -9.00
C SER A 101 24.82 9.04 -8.30
N MET A 102 24.31 10.20 -8.76
CA MET A 102 23.02 10.75 -8.30
C MET A 102 21.85 9.80 -8.60
N ILE A 103 21.80 9.19 -9.79
CA ILE A 103 20.74 8.23 -10.16
C ILE A 103 20.81 6.99 -9.27
N LYS A 104 22.00 6.44 -9.02
CA LYS A 104 22.18 5.29 -8.12
C LYS A 104 21.76 5.60 -6.69
N SER A 105 22.18 6.76 -6.17
CA SER A 105 21.79 7.23 -4.83
C SER A 105 20.28 7.46 -4.72
N ALA A 106 19.64 8.06 -5.73
CA ALA A 106 18.19 8.26 -5.75
C ALA A 106 17.44 6.91 -5.75
N GLY A 107 17.90 5.94 -6.54
CA GLY A 107 17.32 4.59 -6.57
C GLY A 107 17.46 3.88 -5.22
N ALA A 108 18.65 3.94 -4.61
CA ALA A 108 18.90 3.36 -3.29
C ALA A 108 18.04 4.02 -2.20
N ASN A 109 17.95 5.36 -2.19
CA ASN A 109 17.12 6.11 -1.24
C ASN A 109 15.64 5.80 -1.40
N SER A 110 15.15 5.71 -2.65
CA SER A 110 13.75 5.31 -2.91
C SER A 110 13.46 3.90 -2.41
N ASN A 111 14.42 2.97 -2.53
CA ASN A 111 14.28 1.62 -2.01
C ASN A 111 14.23 1.58 -0.48
N GLU A 112 15.13 2.30 0.20
CA GLU A 112 15.10 2.42 1.66
C GLU A 112 13.80 3.04 2.17
N GLN A 113 13.29 4.07 1.47
CA GLN A 113 12.01 4.69 1.81
C GLN A 113 10.83 3.71 1.64
N MET A 114 10.85 2.88 0.60
CA MET A 114 9.85 1.84 0.40
C MET A 114 9.91 0.77 1.50
N LEU A 115 11.12 0.32 1.87
CA LEU A 115 11.32 -0.65 2.96
C LEU A 115 10.85 -0.09 4.31
N ALA A 116 11.13 1.18 4.59
CA ALA A 116 10.64 1.86 5.78
C ALA A 116 9.11 1.94 5.81
N ASN A 117 8.48 2.27 4.67
CA ASN A 117 7.02 2.26 4.56
C ASN A 117 6.42 0.85 4.74
N GLN A 118 7.07 -0.20 4.21
CA GLN A 118 6.65 -1.58 4.41
C GLN A 118 6.72 -2.05 5.87
N ARG A 119 7.68 -1.53 6.65
CA ARG A 119 7.78 -1.76 8.10
C ARG A 119 6.79 -0.92 8.91
N SER A 120 6.33 0.18 8.33
CA SER A 120 5.35 1.06 8.97
C SER A 120 3.93 0.58 8.74
N GLY A 121 3.03 0.88 9.67
CA GLY A 121 1.63 0.51 9.56
C GLY A 121 0.86 0.75 10.85
N ILE A 122 -0.46 0.74 10.73
CA ILE A 122 -1.38 0.56 11.86
C ILE A 122 -1.59 -0.94 12.03
N PHE A 123 -1.52 -1.43 13.26
CA PHE A 123 -1.72 -2.83 13.58
C PHE A 123 -2.94 -2.98 14.48
N ILE A 124 -3.84 -3.87 14.09
CA ILE A 124 -5.05 -4.19 14.86
C ILE A 124 -4.95 -5.65 15.27
N LEU A 125 -5.10 -5.89 16.58
CA LEU A 125 -5.17 -7.22 17.16
C LEU A 125 -6.63 -7.59 17.41
N THR A 126 -7.03 -8.78 16.98
CA THR A 126 -8.35 -9.36 17.19
C THR A 126 -8.25 -10.67 17.97
N ASP A 127 -9.40 -11.19 18.39
CA ASP A 127 -9.49 -12.50 19.05
C ASP A 127 -9.55 -13.70 18.10
N ASP A 128 -9.44 -13.48 16.78
CA ASP A 128 -9.35 -14.57 15.82
C ASP A 128 -8.05 -15.35 16.05
N ILE A 129 -8.18 -16.61 16.45
CA ILE A 129 -7.06 -17.52 16.70
C ILE A 129 -6.22 -17.75 15.44
N LYS A 130 -6.85 -17.75 14.25
CA LYS A 130 -6.14 -18.05 13.00
C LYS A 130 -5.38 -16.83 12.48
N ASN A 131 -5.99 -15.65 12.56
CA ASN A 131 -5.45 -14.41 12.01
C ASN A 131 -5.60 -13.24 12.99
N PRO A 132 -4.93 -13.28 14.15
CA PRO A 132 -5.15 -12.31 15.21
C PRO A 132 -4.64 -10.91 14.82
N SER A 133 -3.56 -10.82 14.02
CA SER A 133 -2.93 -9.54 13.68
C SER A 133 -3.24 -9.09 12.26
N TRP A 134 -3.57 -7.79 12.13
CA TRP A 134 -3.87 -7.13 10.89
C TRP A 134 -2.97 -5.91 10.72
N LYS A 135 -2.25 -5.84 9.61
CA LYS A 135 -1.44 -4.68 9.23
C LYS A 135 -2.17 -3.86 8.18
N ILE A 136 -2.37 -2.58 8.48
CA ILE A 136 -2.89 -1.58 7.57
C ILE A 136 -1.74 -0.66 7.17
N ASN A 137 -1.55 -0.51 5.86
CA ASN A 137 -0.45 0.26 5.29
C ASN A 137 -0.68 1.76 5.45
N LEU A 138 0.43 2.50 5.35
CA LEU A 138 0.45 3.96 5.39
C LEU A 138 0.86 4.52 4.03
N PRO A 139 0.40 5.73 3.67
CA PRO A 139 0.84 6.37 2.45
C PRO A 139 2.36 6.61 2.48
N MET A 140 2.97 6.68 1.30
CA MET A 140 4.37 7.12 1.19
C MET A 140 4.48 8.60 1.61
N LYS A 141 5.59 8.97 2.27
CA LYS A 141 5.85 10.39 2.66
C LYS A 141 5.60 11.33 1.46
N ASN A 142 4.99 12.48 1.74
CA ASN A 142 4.62 13.56 0.79
C ASN A 142 3.46 13.23 -0.17
N LYS A 143 2.64 12.20 0.12
CA LYS A 143 1.44 11.89 -0.67
C LYS A 143 0.13 12.43 -0.07
N THR A 144 0.16 12.84 1.18
CA THR A 144 -0.97 13.36 1.93
C THR A 144 -0.60 14.71 2.53
N SER A 145 -1.60 15.57 2.76
CA SER A 145 -1.41 16.81 3.52
C SER A 145 -1.06 16.52 4.99
N SER A 146 -1.59 15.41 5.52
CA SER A 146 -1.26 14.92 6.86
C SER A 146 0.00 14.07 6.86
N THR A 147 0.77 14.16 7.94
CA THR A 147 1.89 13.24 8.18
C THR A 147 1.37 11.84 8.52
N ASN A 148 2.19 10.81 8.29
CA ASN A 148 1.83 9.43 8.70
C ASN A 148 1.57 9.33 10.21
N GLN A 149 2.25 10.14 11.01
CA GLN A 149 2.04 10.25 12.45
C GLN A 149 0.62 10.76 12.76
N GLU A 150 0.19 11.87 12.16
CA GLU A 150 -1.17 12.40 12.34
C GLU A 150 -2.26 11.42 11.93
N ILE A 151 -2.04 10.68 10.84
CA ILE A 151 -2.97 9.62 10.40
C ILE A 151 -3.07 8.54 11.48
N CYS A 152 -1.93 8.03 11.96
CA CYS A 152 -1.90 7.01 12.99
C CYS A 152 -2.57 7.47 14.30
N ASP A 153 -2.21 8.65 14.79
CA ASP A 153 -2.77 9.23 16.02
C ASP A 153 -4.28 9.41 15.91
N ARG A 154 -4.76 9.88 14.75
CA ARG A 154 -6.18 10.04 14.48
C ARG A 154 -6.93 8.71 14.50
N TRP A 155 -6.41 7.68 13.84
CA TRP A 155 -7.06 6.37 13.84
C TRP A 155 -7.01 5.67 15.19
N LEU A 156 -5.94 5.88 15.96
CA LEU A 156 -5.86 5.44 17.34
C LEU A 156 -6.96 6.09 18.20
N LEU A 157 -7.16 7.41 18.07
CA LEU A 157 -8.22 8.14 18.77
C LEU A 157 -9.63 7.69 18.35
N ILE A 158 -9.85 7.42 17.06
CA ILE A 158 -11.13 6.92 16.56
C ILE A 158 -11.44 5.54 17.18
N PHE A 159 -10.48 4.63 17.19
CA PHE A 159 -10.67 3.32 17.81
C PHE A 159 -10.95 3.43 19.31
N ASN A 160 -10.19 4.23 20.05
CA ASN A 160 -10.40 4.45 21.49
C ASN A 160 -11.71 5.17 21.83
N LYS A 161 -12.34 5.83 20.86
CA LYS A 161 -13.61 6.53 21.07
C LYS A 161 -14.82 5.64 20.78
N TYR A 162 -14.71 4.82 19.74
CA TYR A 162 -15.87 4.10 19.20
C TYR A 162 -15.81 2.59 19.41
N VAL A 163 -14.62 2.00 19.44
CA VAL A 163 -14.43 0.54 19.36
C VAL A 163 -13.92 -0.06 20.68
N LEU A 164 -12.91 0.57 21.29
CA LEU A 164 -12.29 0.18 22.56
C LEU A 164 -12.82 1.06 23.70
#